data_AF-A0A2S5TC13-F1
#
_entry.id   AF-A0A2S5TC13-F1
#
_cell.length_a   1.000
_cell.length_b   1.000
_cell.length_c   1.000
_cell.angle_alpha   90.00
_cell.angle_beta   90.00
_cell.angle_gamma   90.00
#
_symmetry.space_group_name_H-M   'P 1'
#
loop_
_entity.id
_entity.type
_entity.pdbx_description
1 polymer ?
#
loop_
_entity_poly.entity_id
_entity_poly.type
_entity_poly.pdbx_seq_one_letter_code
_entity_poly.pdbx_strand_id
1 'polypeptide(L)'
;MKKDSGEEKPRARAPSPLASGRQRLMEAALQLAATTRSLASLGLREVARQAGLNPNTFYRHFADFDELGLAVIDQLSGQLREGLRERRRRPAEAGLKLDDPADPVEAWRKAQDVVRESVALVLDFVTEHRTAYVVGIREMHGSSPVLRKALRQVLDDIGQDMTEDVLGALQLPLLQREDVAEISQLVIRQMTFFSLDYLEHPEQREQIRRQAERFVLLLFWGAIAAKAPQELAASGLRFPG
;
A
#
# COMPACT_ATOMS: atom_id res chain seq x y z
N MET A 1 1.26 -45.57 -12.42
CA MET A 1 -0.01 -44.83 -12.33
C MET A 1 0.29 -43.37 -12.08
N LYS A 2 -0.10 -42.49 -13.02
CA LYS A 2 0.04 -41.04 -12.92
C LYS A 2 -0.92 -40.52 -11.84
N LYS A 3 -0.42 -39.75 -10.88
CA LYS A 3 -1.24 -38.99 -9.93
C LYS A 3 -1.43 -37.60 -10.55
N ASP A 4 -2.66 -37.35 -10.97
CA ASP A 4 -3.13 -36.10 -11.53
C ASP A 4 -3.22 -35.07 -10.40
N SER A 5 -2.27 -34.14 -10.35
CA SER A 5 -2.27 -33.01 -9.43
C SER A 5 -3.10 -31.90 -10.05
N GLY A 6 -4.39 -31.87 -9.70
CA GLY A 6 -5.31 -30.81 -10.09
C GLY A 6 -4.87 -29.47 -9.51
N GLU A 7 -4.40 -28.58 -10.39
CA GLU A 7 -4.24 -27.16 -10.11
C GLU A 7 -5.61 -26.54 -9.84
N GLU A 8 -5.84 -26.18 -8.58
CA GLU A 8 -7.01 -25.41 -8.18
C GLU A 8 -6.82 -23.95 -8.64
N LYS A 9 -7.41 -23.60 -9.79
CA LYS A 9 -7.48 -22.21 -10.27
C LYS A 9 -8.07 -21.31 -9.17
N PRO A 10 -7.50 -20.11 -8.91
CA PRO A 10 -8.08 -19.18 -7.97
C PRO A 10 -9.48 -18.80 -8.47
N ARG A 11 -10.51 -19.18 -7.72
CA ARG A 11 -11.91 -18.84 -8.01
C ARG A 11 -12.07 -17.33 -7.83
N ALA A 12 -12.22 -16.61 -8.95
CA ALA A 12 -12.59 -15.20 -8.92
C ALA A 12 -13.87 -15.04 -8.08
N ARG A 13 -13.80 -14.22 -7.04
CA ARG A 13 -14.95 -13.91 -6.17
C ARG A 13 -16.04 -13.30 -7.05
N ALA A 14 -17.20 -13.97 -7.13
CA ALA A 14 -18.33 -13.46 -7.90
C ALA A 14 -18.78 -12.10 -7.31
N PRO A 15 -19.12 -11.12 -8.16
CA PRO A 15 -19.59 -9.82 -7.69
C PRO A 15 -20.81 -9.99 -6.78
N SER A 16 -20.84 -9.28 -5.66
CA SER A 16 -21.94 -9.36 -4.69
C SER A 16 -23.27 -9.00 -5.37
N PRO A 17 -24.37 -9.75 -5.16
CA PRO A 17 -25.66 -9.52 -5.84
C PRO A 17 -26.32 -8.16 -5.52
N LEU A 18 -25.74 -7.35 -4.63
CA LEU A 18 -26.16 -5.98 -4.29
C LEU A 18 -25.29 -4.89 -4.94
N ALA A 19 -24.27 -5.24 -5.73
CA ALA A 19 -23.36 -4.27 -6.34
C ALA A 19 -24.05 -3.47 -7.45
N SER A 20 -23.95 -2.14 -7.39
CA SER A 20 -24.48 -1.24 -8.41
C SER A 20 -23.86 -1.51 -9.79
N GLY A 21 -24.53 -1.10 -10.87
CA GLY A 21 -23.98 -1.21 -12.23
C GLY A 21 -22.59 -0.58 -12.36
N ARG A 22 -22.37 0.55 -11.66
CA ARG A 22 -21.07 1.21 -11.54
C ARG A 22 -20.01 0.29 -10.91
N GLN A 23 -20.32 -0.32 -9.77
CA GLN A 23 -19.38 -1.21 -9.06
C GLN A 23 -19.03 -2.45 -9.90
N ARG A 24 -20.03 -3.05 -10.55
CA ARG A 24 -19.81 -4.22 -11.43
C ARG A 24 -18.88 -3.90 -12.60
N LEU A 25 -18.99 -2.71 -13.18
CA LEU A 25 -18.08 -2.26 -14.25
C LEU A 25 -16.65 -2.06 -13.73
N MET A 26 -16.49 -1.47 -12.55
CA MET A 26 -15.18 -1.27 -11.90
C MET A 26 -14.50 -2.61 -11.60
N GLU A 27 -15.21 -3.55 -10.99
CA GLU A 27 -14.71 -4.90 -10.69
C GLU A 27 -14.35 -5.68 -11.97
N ALA A 28 -15.18 -5.60 -13.00
CA ALA A 28 -14.93 -6.24 -14.29
C ALA A 28 -13.68 -5.67 -14.97
N ALA A 29 -13.50 -4.36 -14.98
CA ALA A 29 -12.31 -3.72 -15.56
C ALA A 29 -11.03 -4.14 -14.83
N LEU A 30 -11.04 -4.18 -13.48
CA LEU A 30 -9.92 -4.67 -12.68
C LEU A 30 -9.56 -6.12 -13.00
N GLN A 31 -10.55 -7.00 -13.11
CA GLN A 31 -10.33 -8.41 -13.44
C GLN A 31 -9.72 -8.59 -14.83
N LEU A 32 -10.19 -7.83 -15.82
CA LEU A 32 -9.66 -7.88 -17.18
C LEU A 32 -8.27 -7.25 -17.29
N ALA A 33 -8.00 -6.16 -16.59
CA ALA A 33 -6.69 -5.52 -16.58
C ALA A 33 -5.59 -6.40 -15.98
N ALA A 34 -5.95 -7.24 -15.00
CA ALA A 34 -5.03 -8.22 -14.43
C ALA A 34 -4.51 -9.21 -15.47
N THR A 35 -5.34 -9.58 -16.46
CA THR A 35 -5.01 -10.58 -17.49
C THR A 35 -4.42 -9.98 -18.78
N THR A 36 -4.84 -8.77 -19.17
CA THR A 36 -4.54 -8.17 -20.49
C THR A 36 -3.37 -7.18 -20.51
N ARG A 37 -2.61 -7.06 -19.41
CA ARG A 37 -1.43 -6.20 -19.22
C ARG A 37 -1.66 -4.68 -19.09
N SER A 38 -2.83 -4.11 -19.45
CA SER A 38 -3.17 -2.69 -19.15
C SER A 38 -4.68 -2.40 -19.22
N LEU A 39 -5.15 -1.40 -18.46
CA LEU A 39 -6.51 -0.84 -18.58
C LEU A 39 -6.75 -0.18 -19.95
N ALA A 40 -5.70 0.41 -20.55
CA ALA A 40 -5.81 1.12 -21.83
C ALA A 40 -6.11 0.21 -23.03
N SER A 41 -5.86 -1.10 -22.91
CA SER A 41 -6.17 -2.10 -23.94
C SER A 41 -7.57 -2.69 -23.84
N LEU A 42 -8.35 -2.35 -22.81
CA LEU A 42 -9.66 -2.94 -22.59
C LEU A 42 -10.70 -2.41 -23.56
N GLY A 43 -11.49 -3.32 -24.14
CA GLY A 43 -12.66 -2.94 -24.93
C GLY A 43 -13.88 -2.68 -24.06
N LEU A 44 -14.64 -1.61 -24.33
CA LEU A 44 -15.89 -1.30 -23.59
C LEU A 44 -16.86 -2.49 -23.57
N ARG A 45 -17.05 -3.14 -24.73
CA ARG A 45 -17.94 -4.31 -24.86
C ARG A 45 -17.43 -5.49 -24.03
N GLU A 46 -16.13 -5.64 -23.91
CA GLU A 46 -15.50 -6.68 -23.12
C GLU A 46 -15.77 -6.46 -21.62
N VAL A 47 -15.58 -5.23 -21.13
CA VAL A 47 -15.88 -4.84 -19.75
C VAL A 47 -17.35 -5.02 -19.42
N ALA A 48 -18.26 -4.53 -20.29
CA ALA A 48 -19.69 -4.69 -20.07
C ALA A 48 -20.12 -6.16 -20.05
N ARG A 49 -19.55 -7.00 -20.94
CA ARG A 49 -19.80 -8.44 -20.97
C ARG A 49 -19.29 -9.12 -19.69
N GLN A 50 -18.07 -8.80 -19.25
CA GLN A 50 -17.51 -9.33 -17.99
C GLN A 50 -18.35 -8.89 -16.78
N ALA A 51 -18.84 -7.66 -16.79
CA ALA A 51 -19.73 -7.13 -15.76
C ALA A 51 -21.14 -7.74 -15.81
N GLY A 52 -21.52 -8.46 -16.87
CA GLY A 52 -22.88 -8.97 -17.10
C GLY A 52 -23.91 -7.87 -17.33
N LEU A 53 -23.52 -6.80 -18.03
CA LEU A 53 -24.32 -5.61 -18.31
C LEU A 53 -24.38 -5.33 -19.82
N ASN A 54 -25.40 -4.57 -20.23
CA ASN A 54 -25.49 -4.03 -21.59
C ASN A 54 -24.34 -3.02 -21.82
N PRO A 55 -23.65 -3.01 -22.97
CA PRO A 55 -22.63 -2.01 -23.30
C PRO A 55 -23.07 -0.55 -23.09
N ASN A 56 -24.33 -0.22 -23.36
CA ASN A 56 -24.86 1.14 -23.14
C ASN A 56 -24.89 1.55 -21.66
N THR A 57 -24.88 0.59 -20.73
CA THR A 57 -24.79 0.87 -19.29
C THR A 57 -23.45 1.49 -18.92
N PHE A 58 -22.37 1.26 -19.69
CA PHE A 58 -21.07 1.90 -19.46
C PHE A 58 -21.20 3.42 -19.46
N TYR A 59 -21.75 3.98 -20.53
CA TYR A 59 -21.90 5.44 -20.72
C TYR A 59 -22.87 6.10 -19.74
N ARG A 60 -23.67 5.31 -19.00
CA ARG A 60 -24.51 5.83 -17.91
C ARG A 60 -23.71 6.08 -16.63
N HIS A 61 -22.51 5.50 -16.51
CA HIS A 61 -21.70 5.56 -15.29
C HIS A 61 -20.33 6.18 -15.51
N PHE A 62 -19.79 6.10 -16.72
CA PHE A 62 -18.47 6.60 -17.09
C PHE A 62 -18.49 7.12 -18.53
N ALA A 63 -17.93 8.30 -18.76
CA ALA A 63 -17.74 8.88 -20.08
C ALA A 63 -16.68 8.12 -20.87
N ASP A 64 -15.59 7.71 -20.20
CA ASP A 64 -14.48 6.99 -20.81
C ASP A 64 -13.75 6.07 -19.79
N PHE A 65 -12.67 5.44 -20.25
CA PHE A 65 -11.85 4.54 -19.43
C PHE A 65 -10.99 5.26 -18.39
N ASP A 66 -10.63 6.53 -18.62
CA ASP A 66 -9.90 7.32 -17.64
C ASP A 66 -10.80 7.62 -16.44
N GLU A 67 -12.06 8.01 -16.67
CA GLU A 67 -13.05 8.21 -15.58
C GLU A 67 -13.32 6.91 -14.81
N LEU A 68 -13.41 5.78 -15.52
CA LEU A 68 -13.52 4.47 -14.86
C LEU A 68 -12.29 4.18 -13.99
N GLY A 69 -11.09 4.38 -14.54
CA GLY A 69 -9.84 4.15 -13.81
C GLY A 69 -9.69 5.06 -12.59
N LEU A 70 -10.04 6.34 -12.73
CA LEU A 70 -10.06 7.30 -11.61
C LEU A 70 -11.00 6.85 -10.50
N ALA A 71 -12.19 6.37 -10.83
CA ALA A 71 -13.13 5.86 -9.84
C ALA A 71 -12.60 4.62 -9.11
N VAL A 72 -11.91 3.73 -9.84
CA VAL A 72 -11.24 2.55 -9.27
C VAL A 72 -10.15 2.98 -8.30
N ILE A 73 -9.29 3.92 -8.70
CA ILE A 73 -8.21 4.46 -7.86
C ILE A 73 -8.79 5.12 -6.60
N ASP A 74 -9.81 5.95 -6.74
CA ASP A 74 -10.45 6.66 -5.62
C ASP A 74 -11.01 5.68 -4.58
N GLN A 75 -11.79 4.68 -5.03
CA GLN A 75 -12.35 3.67 -4.14
C GLN A 75 -11.28 2.86 -3.41
N LEU A 76 -10.26 2.38 -4.12
CA LEU A 76 -9.22 1.53 -3.54
C LEU A 76 -8.29 2.32 -2.60
N SER A 77 -7.93 3.54 -2.98
CA SER A 77 -7.12 4.42 -2.14
C SER A 77 -7.89 4.87 -0.89
N GLY A 78 -9.20 5.08 -1.00
CA GLY A 78 -10.09 5.29 0.14
C GLY A 78 -10.07 4.11 1.11
N GLN A 79 -10.29 2.89 0.61
CA GLN A 79 -10.24 1.66 1.42
C GLN A 79 -8.88 1.42 2.08
N LEU A 80 -7.78 1.65 1.35
CA LEU A 80 -6.43 1.55 1.90
C LEU A 80 -6.21 2.56 3.03
N ARG A 81 -6.52 3.83 2.79
CA ARG A 81 -6.37 4.89 3.79
C ARG A 81 -7.26 4.67 5.01
N GLU A 82 -8.49 4.20 4.81
CA GLU A 82 -9.40 3.85 5.91
C GLU A 82 -8.89 2.67 6.72
N GLY A 83 -8.47 1.58 6.08
CA GLY A 83 -7.90 0.40 6.75
C GLY A 83 -6.61 0.74 7.53
N LEU A 84 -5.75 1.57 6.93
CA LEU A 84 -4.57 2.11 7.59
C LEU A 84 -4.96 2.96 8.82
N ARG A 85 -5.92 3.88 8.69
CA ARG A 85 -6.39 4.75 9.80
C ARG A 85 -7.07 3.98 10.93
N GLU A 86 -7.96 3.04 10.61
CA GLU A 86 -8.69 2.24 11.60
C GLU A 86 -7.72 1.42 12.45
N ARG A 87 -6.72 0.80 11.81
CA ARG A 87 -5.73 0.00 12.51
C ARG A 87 -4.67 0.83 13.22
N ARG A 88 -4.41 2.08 12.83
CA ARG A 88 -3.60 3.03 13.62
C ARG A 88 -4.32 3.59 14.85
N ARG A 89 -5.65 3.69 14.80
CA ARG A 89 -6.46 4.07 15.99
C ARG A 89 -6.43 3.01 17.09
N ARG A 90 -6.30 1.73 16.77
CA ARG A 90 -6.20 0.66 17.78
C ARG A 90 -4.97 0.80 18.71
N PRO A 91 -3.75 1.08 18.20
CA PRO A 91 -2.61 1.47 19.02
C PRO A 91 -2.82 2.77 19.82
N ALA A 92 -3.57 3.74 19.28
CA ALA A 92 -3.92 4.97 19.99
C ALA A 92 -4.92 4.73 21.15
N GLU A 93 -5.84 3.76 21.01
CA GLU A 93 -6.75 3.31 22.08
C GLU A 93 -6.04 2.43 23.12
N ALA A 94 -4.98 1.70 22.72
CA ALA A 94 -4.08 1.00 23.63
C ALA A 94 -3.09 1.93 24.36
N GLY A 95 -3.18 3.25 24.17
CA GLY A 95 -2.37 4.22 24.90
C GLY A 95 -0.89 4.18 24.51
N LEU A 96 -0.56 4.25 23.21
CA LEU A 96 0.78 4.70 22.78
C LEU A 96 0.97 6.21 23.03
N LYS A 97 0.70 6.67 24.25
CA LYS A 97 1.35 7.87 24.75
C LYS A 97 2.76 7.44 25.10
N LEU A 98 3.75 8.11 24.53
CA LEU A 98 5.15 8.02 24.96
C LEU A 98 5.25 8.64 26.37
N ASP A 99 4.64 7.99 27.35
CA ASP A 99 4.71 8.39 28.74
C ASP A 99 6.05 7.84 29.26
N ASP A 100 7.03 8.75 29.24
CA ASP A 100 8.37 8.72 29.87
C ASP A 100 9.53 8.02 29.11
N PRO A 101 10.41 8.77 28.41
CA PRO A 101 11.63 8.25 27.81
C PRO A 101 12.78 8.26 28.82
N ALA A 102 12.69 7.46 29.89
CA ALA A 102 13.82 7.25 30.79
C ALA A 102 14.85 6.24 30.22
N ASP A 103 14.44 5.39 29.26
CA ASP A 103 15.30 4.42 28.59
C ASP A 103 15.22 4.55 27.05
N PRO A 104 16.26 5.07 26.39
CA PRO A 104 16.35 5.10 24.93
C PRO A 104 16.07 3.75 24.29
N VAL A 105 16.55 2.63 24.89
CA VAL A 105 16.39 1.27 24.35
C VAL A 105 14.92 0.87 24.24
N GLU A 106 14.09 1.26 25.20
CA GLU A 106 12.65 0.96 25.18
C GLU A 106 11.92 1.76 24.09
N ALA A 107 12.27 3.03 23.92
CA ALA A 107 11.74 3.85 22.83
C ALA A 107 12.09 3.25 21.46
N TRP A 108 13.32 2.75 21.28
CA TRP A 108 13.74 2.09 20.05
C TRP A 108 13.00 0.77 19.80
N ARG A 109 12.78 -0.05 20.83
CA ARG A 109 12.04 -1.31 20.71
C ARG A 109 10.58 -1.05 20.32
N LYS A 110 9.94 -0.07 20.95
CA LYS A 110 8.57 0.36 20.59
C LYS A 110 8.49 0.86 19.15
N ALA A 111 9.44 1.69 18.71
CA ALA A 111 9.49 2.14 17.30
C ALA A 111 9.64 0.95 16.33
N GLN A 112 10.45 -0.05 16.68
CA GLN A 112 10.60 -1.27 15.88
C GLN A 112 9.30 -2.09 15.80
N ASP A 113 8.55 -2.21 16.89
CA ASP A 113 7.26 -2.91 16.90
C ASP A 113 6.21 -2.16 16.05
N VAL A 114 6.16 -0.82 16.14
CA VAL A 114 5.30 0.02 15.29
C VAL A 114 5.62 -0.18 13.80
N VAL A 115 6.90 -0.23 13.43
CA VAL A 115 7.32 -0.50 12.03
C VAL A 115 6.89 -1.89 11.60
N ARG A 116 7.10 -2.92 12.43
CA ARG A 116 6.69 -4.30 12.13
C ARG A 116 5.19 -4.41 11.86
N GLU A 117 4.38 -3.84 12.74
CA GLU A 117 2.92 -3.85 12.61
C GLU A 117 2.46 -3.09 11.36
N SER A 118 3.07 -1.93 11.09
CA SER A 118 2.74 -1.10 9.92
C SER A 118 3.07 -1.80 8.61
N VAL A 119 4.24 -2.43 8.51
CA VAL A 119 4.65 -3.21 7.33
C VAL A 119 3.71 -4.40 7.13
N ALA A 120 3.42 -5.16 8.19
CA ALA A 120 2.50 -6.30 8.13
C ALA A 120 1.12 -5.88 7.62
N LEU A 121 0.57 -4.77 8.12
CA LEU A 121 -0.71 -4.24 7.70
C LEU A 121 -0.75 -3.95 6.18
N VAL A 122 0.25 -3.24 5.67
CA VAL A 122 0.32 -2.93 4.23
C VAL A 122 0.40 -4.21 3.41
N LEU A 123 1.23 -5.18 3.82
CA LEU A 123 1.39 -6.46 3.12
C LEU A 123 0.10 -7.31 3.12
N ASP A 124 -0.63 -7.32 4.23
CA ASP A 124 -1.93 -7.99 4.34
C ASP A 124 -2.96 -7.33 3.42
N PHE A 125 -3.03 -5.99 3.43
CA PHE A 125 -3.95 -5.24 2.57
C PHE A 125 -3.68 -5.51 1.09
N VAL A 126 -2.42 -5.46 0.64
CA VAL A 126 -2.12 -5.73 -0.78
C VAL A 126 -2.38 -7.18 -1.16
N THR A 127 -2.33 -8.10 -0.19
CA THR A 127 -2.70 -9.51 -0.40
C THR A 127 -4.20 -9.66 -0.61
N GLU A 128 -5.01 -9.00 0.23
CA GLU A 128 -6.48 -8.98 0.10
C GLU A 128 -6.91 -8.33 -1.23
N HIS A 129 -6.22 -7.28 -1.65
CA HIS A 129 -6.52 -6.50 -2.85
C HIS A 129 -5.53 -6.72 -4.00
N ARG A 130 -4.98 -7.94 -4.14
CA ARG A 130 -3.89 -8.28 -5.09
C ARG A 130 -4.10 -7.77 -6.51
N THR A 131 -5.27 -8.02 -7.09
CA THR A 131 -5.59 -7.63 -8.48
C THR A 131 -5.53 -6.12 -8.66
N ALA A 132 -6.16 -5.39 -7.74
CA ALA A 132 -6.16 -3.93 -7.74
C ALA A 132 -4.74 -3.37 -7.60
N TYR A 133 -3.94 -3.94 -6.70
CA TYR A 133 -2.58 -3.50 -6.47
C TYR A 133 -1.68 -3.68 -7.70
N VAL A 134 -1.65 -4.89 -8.28
CA VAL A 134 -0.84 -5.20 -9.47
C VAL A 134 -1.21 -4.31 -10.65
N VAL A 135 -2.51 -4.07 -10.87
CA VAL A 135 -2.99 -3.16 -11.91
C VAL A 135 -2.52 -1.73 -11.62
N GLY A 136 -2.66 -1.25 -10.39
CA GLY A 136 -2.20 0.06 -9.97
C GLY A 136 -0.72 0.29 -10.25
N ILE A 137 0.16 -0.65 -9.88
CA ILE A 137 1.61 -0.55 -10.15
C ILE A 137 1.91 -0.41 -11.64
N ARG A 138 1.24 -1.22 -12.47
CA ARG A 138 1.43 -1.18 -13.93
C ARG A 138 1.00 0.16 -14.51
N GLU A 139 -0.15 0.66 -14.09
CA GLU A 139 -0.72 1.92 -14.60
C GLU A 139 0.06 3.16 -14.13
N MET A 140 0.83 3.09 -13.04
CA MET A 140 1.80 4.16 -12.69
C MET A 140 2.83 4.43 -13.79
N HIS A 141 3.10 3.42 -14.62
CA HIS A 141 3.97 3.51 -15.80
C HIS A 141 3.21 3.27 -17.11
N GLY A 142 1.87 3.26 -17.04
CA GLY A 142 0.98 3.02 -18.17
C GLY A 142 0.89 4.23 -19.12
N SER A 143 0.09 4.09 -20.17
CA SER A 143 -0.02 5.12 -21.22
C SER A 143 -0.87 6.33 -20.81
N SER A 144 -1.85 6.19 -19.91
CA SER A 144 -2.73 7.29 -19.48
C SER A 144 -2.04 8.28 -18.53
N PRO A 145 -1.80 9.56 -18.94
CA PRO A 145 -1.22 10.57 -18.05
C PRO A 145 -2.13 10.92 -16.87
N VAL A 146 -3.46 10.79 -17.07
CA VAL A 146 -4.47 11.09 -16.05
C VAL A 146 -4.36 10.08 -14.91
N LEU A 147 -4.34 8.78 -15.22
CA LEU A 147 -4.20 7.73 -14.23
C LEU A 147 -2.83 7.77 -13.54
N ARG A 148 -1.74 8.02 -14.28
CA ARG A 148 -0.40 8.21 -13.68
C ARG A 148 -0.38 9.34 -12.66
N LYS A 149 -1.00 10.48 -12.97
CA LYS A 149 -1.08 11.62 -12.05
C LYS A 149 -1.89 11.27 -10.80
N ALA A 150 -3.04 10.61 -10.98
CA ALA A 150 -3.91 10.21 -9.86
C ALA A 150 -3.21 9.21 -8.92
N LEU A 151 -2.54 8.20 -9.46
CA LEU A 151 -1.79 7.23 -8.65
C LEU A 151 -0.63 7.88 -7.88
N ARG A 152 0.09 8.82 -8.51
CA ARG A 152 1.14 9.59 -7.82
C ARG A 152 0.56 10.40 -6.66
N GLN A 153 -0.57 11.08 -6.89
CA GLN A 153 -1.25 11.83 -5.84
C GLN A 153 -1.65 10.92 -4.67
N VAL A 154 -2.15 9.71 -4.94
CA VAL A 154 -2.47 8.74 -3.88
C VAL A 154 -1.23 8.39 -3.05
N LEU A 155 -0.08 8.14 -3.67
CA LEU A 155 1.16 7.86 -2.94
C LEU A 155 1.62 9.06 -2.11
N ASP A 156 1.51 10.28 -2.67
CA ASP A 156 1.87 11.51 -1.98
C ASP A 156 0.96 11.74 -0.76
N ASP A 157 -0.35 11.55 -0.91
CA ASP A 157 -1.34 11.65 0.18
C ASP A 157 -1.05 10.64 1.30
N ILE A 158 -0.71 9.39 0.95
CA ILE A 158 -0.36 8.36 1.94
C ILE A 158 0.94 8.73 2.66
N GLY A 159 1.92 9.31 1.95
CA GLY A 159 3.16 9.81 2.55
C GLY A 159 2.90 10.95 3.55
N GLN A 160 1.97 11.85 3.23
CA GLN A 160 1.54 12.91 4.14
C GLN A 160 0.82 12.34 5.37
N ASP A 161 -0.13 11.41 5.18
CA ASP A 161 -0.80 10.72 6.29
C ASP A 161 0.24 10.07 7.23
N MET A 162 1.22 9.34 6.67
CA MET A 162 2.30 8.71 7.44
C MET A 162 3.15 9.74 8.21
N THR A 163 3.42 10.90 7.61
CA THR A 163 4.18 11.97 8.27
C THR A 163 3.48 12.44 9.55
N GLU A 164 2.18 12.71 9.45
CA GLU A 164 1.37 13.14 10.59
C GLU A 164 1.24 12.03 11.63
N ASP A 165 1.12 10.76 11.20
CA ASP A 165 1.08 9.63 12.13
C ASP A 165 2.39 9.49 12.92
N VAL A 166 3.54 9.61 12.25
CA VAL A 166 4.86 9.50 12.89
C VAL A 166 5.08 10.64 13.88
N LEU A 167 4.76 11.89 13.50
CA LEU A 167 4.90 13.05 14.38
C LEU A 167 3.92 13.02 15.57
N GLY A 168 2.75 12.41 15.38
CA GLY A 168 1.76 12.23 16.45
C GLY A 168 2.11 11.11 17.42
N ALA A 169 2.77 10.04 16.94
CA ALA A 169 3.08 8.85 17.74
C ALA A 169 4.48 8.87 18.36
N LEU A 170 5.45 9.54 17.73
CA LEU A 170 6.87 9.51 18.12
C LEU A 170 7.40 10.91 18.45
N GLN A 171 8.05 11.06 19.60
CA GLN A 171 8.87 12.23 19.91
C GLN A 171 10.23 12.05 19.26
N LEU A 172 10.46 12.77 18.16
CA LEU A 172 11.70 12.74 17.39
C LEU A 172 12.43 14.09 17.54
N PRO A 173 13.08 14.39 18.68
CA PRO A 173 13.62 15.72 18.98
C PRO A 173 14.69 16.20 17.98
N LEU A 174 15.32 15.27 17.27
CA LEU A 174 16.36 15.55 16.28
C LEU A 174 15.84 15.75 14.86
N LEU A 175 14.59 15.33 14.58
CA LEU A 175 14.00 15.40 13.24
C LEU A 175 12.94 16.48 13.19
N GLN A 176 13.03 17.34 12.17
CA GLN A 176 12.00 18.30 11.84
C GLN A 176 10.92 17.63 10.98
N ARG A 177 9.77 18.30 10.84
CA ARG A 177 8.66 17.81 10.03
C ARG A 177 9.08 17.51 8.59
N GLU A 178 9.94 18.34 8.02
CA GLU A 178 10.45 18.18 6.65
C GLU A 178 11.26 16.91 6.49
N ASP A 179 12.09 16.55 7.49
CA ASP A 179 12.86 15.31 7.47
C ASP A 179 11.94 14.08 7.51
N VAL A 180 10.93 14.11 8.39
CA VAL A 180 9.95 13.02 8.51
C VAL A 180 9.12 12.90 7.23
N ALA A 181 8.78 14.01 6.58
CA ALA A 181 8.05 14.02 5.32
C ALA A 181 8.87 13.39 4.18
N GLU A 182 10.15 13.75 4.07
CA GLU A 182 11.05 13.17 3.06
C GLU A 182 11.22 11.65 3.26
N ILE A 183 11.46 11.22 4.50
CA ILE A 183 11.57 9.79 4.84
C ILE A 183 10.26 9.06 4.54
N SER A 184 9.11 9.63 4.92
CA SER A 184 7.80 9.02 4.70
C SER A 184 7.53 8.81 3.20
N GLN A 185 7.84 9.81 2.36
CA GLN A 185 7.71 9.67 0.91
C GLN A 185 8.60 8.56 0.33
N LEU A 186 9.84 8.44 0.81
CA LEU A 186 10.76 7.37 0.40
C LEU A 186 10.24 6.00 0.85
N VAL A 187 9.73 5.90 2.09
CA VAL A 187 9.12 4.68 2.62
C VAL A 187 7.93 4.26 1.77
N ILE A 188 6.96 5.13 1.52
CA ILE A 188 5.77 4.79 0.74
C ILE A 188 6.14 4.38 -0.70
N ARG A 189 7.08 5.09 -1.32
CA ARG A 189 7.57 4.73 -2.66
C ARG A 189 8.24 3.36 -2.68
N GLN A 190 9.10 3.04 -1.70
CA GLN A 190 9.79 1.75 -1.69
C GLN A 190 8.86 0.60 -1.27
N MET A 191 7.95 0.84 -0.34
CA MET A 191 6.91 -0.12 0.06
C MET A 191 6.04 -0.54 -1.13
N THR A 192 5.93 0.34 -2.13
CA THR A 192 5.23 0.04 -3.36
C THR A 192 5.86 -1.15 -4.12
N PHE A 193 7.19 -1.22 -4.15
CA PHE A 193 7.92 -2.31 -4.78
C PHE A 193 8.01 -3.56 -3.88
N PHE A 194 8.27 -3.40 -2.59
CA PHE A 194 8.25 -4.53 -1.65
C PHE A 194 6.90 -5.26 -1.67
N SER A 195 5.81 -4.53 -1.77
CA SER A 195 4.47 -5.10 -1.86
C SER A 195 4.27 -5.89 -3.15
N LEU A 196 4.79 -5.42 -4.29
CA LEU A 196 4.74 -6.18 -5.54
C LEU A 196 5.56 -7.47 -5.43
N ASP A 197 6.81 -7.37 -4.97
CA ASP A 197 7.69 -8.53 -4.79
C ASP A 197 7.04 -9.57 -3.85
N TYR A 198 6.40 -9.11 -2.77
CA TYR A 198 5.69 -9.96 -1.80
C TYR A 198 4.51 -10.73 -2.44
N LEU A 199 3.83 -10.11 -3.41
CA LEU A 199 2.72 -10.71 -4.16
C LEU A 199 3.17 -11.65 -5.28
N GLU A 200 4.38 -11.47 -5.80
CA GLU A 200 4.95 -12.26 -6.91
C GLU A 200 5.80 -13.43 -6.41
N HIS A 201 6.40 -13.34 -5.23
CA HIS A 201 7.32 -14.33 -4.66
C HIS A 201 6.84 -14.86 -3.30
N PRO A 202 5.78 -15.71 -3.26
CA PRO A 202 5.26 -16.28 -2.02
C PRO A 202 6.31 -16.99 -1.16
N GLU A 203 7.31 -17.61 -1.78
CA GLU A 203 8.42 -18.31 -1.15
C GLU A 203 9.41 -17.37 -0.44
N GLN A 204 9.41 -16.07 -0.77
CA GLN A 204 10.31 -15.05 -0.20
C GLN A 204 9.58 -14.08 0.74
N ARG A 205 8.29 -14.26 1.01
CA ARG A 205 7.47 -13.34 1.82
C ARG A 205 8.10 -12.92 3.13
N GLU A 206 8.64 -13.87 3.86
CA GLU A 206 9.28 -13.60 5.16
C GLU A 206 10.56 -12.77 5.00
N GLN A 207 11.34 -13.02 3.96
CA GLN A 207 12.53 -12.24 3.66
C GLN A 207 12.17 -10.81 3.24
N ILE A 208 11.18 -10.65 2.35
CA ILE A 208 10.71 -9.36 1.87
C ILE A 208 10.15 -8.52 3.02
N ARG A 209 9.36 -9.13 3.92
CA ARG A 209 8.88 -8.47 5.13
C ARG A 209 10.03 -7.93 5.97
N ARG A 210 11.05 -8.75 6.26
CA ARG A 210 12.23 -8.31 7.01
C ARG A 210 13.01 -7.20 6.30
N GLN A 211 13.11 -7.26 4.98
CA GLN A 211 13.77 -6.21 4.18
C GLN A 211 13.02 -4.89 4.25
N ALA A 212 11.68 -4.93 4.16
CA ALA A 212 10.82 -3.75 4.30
C ALA A 212 10.95 -3.12 5.69
N GLU A 213 10.86 -3.92 6.76
CA GLU A 213 11.04 -3.44 8.15
C GLU A 213 12.43 -2.79 8.33
N ARG A 214 13.48 -3.47 7.88
CA ARG A 214 14.85 -2.97 7.98
C ARG A 214 15.06 -1.70 7.16
N PHE A 215 14.47 -1.60 5.97
CA PHE A 215 14.55 -0.41 5.14
C PHE A 215 13.99 0.82 5.86
N VAL A 216 12.80 0.71 6.45
CA VAL A 216 12.17 1.80 7.21
C VAL A 216 13.05 2.21 8.39
N LEU A 217 13.52 1.24 9.19
CA LEU A 217 14.38 1.53 10.35
C LEU A 217 15.69 2.21 9.96
N LEU A 218 16.35 1.74 8.90
CA LEU A 218 17.62 2.32 8.44
C LEU A 218 17.45 3.77 7.96
N LEU A 219 16.33 4.11 7.32
CA LEU A 219 16.08 5.50 6.91
C LEU A 219 15.93 6.44 8.10
N PHE A 220 15.08 6.07 9.07
CA PHE A 220 14.90 6.88 10.28
C PHE A 220 16.19 6.97 11.11
N TRP A 221 16.91 5.86 11.28
CA TRP A 221 18.18 5.87 11.99
C TRP A 221 19.27 6.65 11.27
N GLY A 222 19.36 6.51 9.95
CA GLY A 222 20.31 7.27 9.13
C GLY A 222 20.07 8.78 9.26
N ALA A 223 18.81 9.21 9.22
CA ALA A 223 18.43 10.61 9.41
C ALA A 223 18.81 11.13 10.80
N ILE A 224 18.56 10.34 11.85
CA ILE A 224 18.95 10.68 13.22
C ILE A 224 20.48 10.76 13.36
N ALA A 225 21.20 9.77 12.83
CA ALA A 225 22.67 9.70 12.86
C ALA A 225 23.32 10.89 12.16
N ALA A 226 22.76 11.34 11.04
CA ALA A 226 23.26 12.49 10.30
C ALA A 226 23.15 13.80 11.11
N LYS A 227 22.15 13.92 12.00
CA LYS A 227 21.91 15.12 12.80
C LYS A 227 22.53 15.07 14.20
N ALA A 228 22.74 13.86 14.75
CA ALA A 228 23.41 13.68 16.04
C ALA A 228 24.30 12.41 16.05
N PRO A 229 25.50 12.47 15.45
CA PRO A 229 26.41 11.32 15.39
C PRO A 229 26.85 10.84 16.79
N GLN A 230 26.81 11.74 17.79
CA GLN A 230 27.29 11.50 19.16
C GLN A 230 26.24 10.77 20.02
N GLU A 231 24.96 11.05 19.80
CA GLU A 231 23.81 10.34 20.40
C GLU A 231 23.75 8.89 19.92
N LEU A 232 24.03 8.65 18.62
CA LEU A 232 24.04 7.30 18.06
C LEU A 232 25.19 6.46 18.64
N ALA A 233 26.38 7.06 18.83
CA ALA A 233 27.52 6.41 19.46
C ALA A 233 27.25 6.03 20.93
N ALA A 234 26.44 6.83 21.64
CA ALA A 234 26.04 6.57 23.02
C ALA A 234 24.93 5.51 23.15
N SER A 235 24.10 5.32 22.11
CA SER A 235 22.94 4.42 22.14
C SER A 235 23.26 2.92 22.11
N GLY A 236 24.50 2.53 21.79
CA GLY A 236 24.88 1.12 21.62
C GLY A 236 24.20 0.39 20.46
N LEU A 237 23.46 1.11 19.60
CA LEU A 237 22.76 0.54 18.45
C LEU A 237 23.76 -0.04 17.44
N ARG A 238 23.69 -1.34 17.21
CA ARG A 238 24.38 -1.99 16.09
C ARG A 238 23.44 -2.05 14.89
N PHE A 239 23.91 -1.55 13.75
CA PHE A 239 23.23 -1.75 12.47
C PHE A 239 22.99 -3.26 12.27
N PRO A 240 21.75 -3.70 11.96
CA PRO A 240 21.52 -5.07 11.56
C PRO A 240 22.40 -5.34 10.33
N GLY A 241 23.16 -6.44 10.37
CA GLY A 241 24.01 -6.95 9.28
C GLY A 241 23.16 -7.57 8.20
#